data_AF-A0A2S5KL59-F1
#
_entry.id   AF-A0A2S5KL59-F1
#
_cell.length_a   1.000
_cell.length_b   1.000
_cell.length_c   1.000
_cell.angle_alpha   90.00
_cell.angle_beta   90.00
_cell.angle_gamma   90.00
#
_symmetry.space_group_name_H-M   'P 1'
#
loop_
_entity.id
_entity.type
_entity.pdbx_description
1 polymer ?
#
loop_
_entity_poly.entity_id
_entity_poly.type
_entity_poly.pdbx_seq_one_letter_code
_entity_poly.pdbx_strand_id
1 'polypeptide(L)' 'MRCDVVLYSEFESVESLRNYAVHPAHTQARTELGNIRIARHEVDYLS' A
#
# COMPACT_ATOMS: atom_id res chain seq x y z
N MET A 1 1.34 -14.15 12.31
CA MET A 1 0.46 -13.02 11.93
C MET A 1 -0.29 -13.45 10.68
N ARG A 2 -1.62 -13.61 10.74
CA ARG A 2 -2.42 -14.04 9.59
C ARG A 2 -2.96 -12.78 8.93
N CYS A 3 -2.41 -12.43 7.77
CA CYS A 3 -2.99 -11.44 6.88
C CYS A 3 -3.73 -12.22 5.78
N ASP A 4 -4.99 -11.86 5.52
CA ASP A 4 -5.77 -12.49 4.46
C ASP A 4 -5.33 -12.05 3.06
N VAL A 5 -4.69 -10.86 2.97
CA VAL A 5 -4.21 -10.26 1.72
C VAL A 5 -2.84 -9.61 1.96
N VAL A 6 -1.95 -9.72 0.96
CA VAL A 6 -0.65 -9.04 0.92
C VAL A 6 -0.51 -8.33 -0.42
N LEU A 7 -0.03 -7.08 -0.40
CA LEU A 7 0.36 -6.32 -1.58
C LEU A 7 1.88 -6.15 -1.55
N TYR A 8 2.53 -6.52 -2.65
CA TYR A 8 3.96 -6.30 -2.87
C TYR A 8 4.14 -5.44 -4.13
N SER A 9 4.94 -4.39 -4.00
CA SER A 9 5.23 -3.44 -5.06
C SER A 9 6.68 -3.00 -4.96
N GLU A 10 7.34 -2.82 -6.10
CA GLU A 10 8.69 -2.28 -6.20
C GLU A 10 8.64 -0.89 -6.81
N PHE A 11 9.54 -0.01 -6.36
CA PHE A 11 9.63 1.36 -6.82
C PHE A 11 11.09 1.71 -7.12
N GLU A 12 11.32 2.48 -8.18
CA GLU A 12 12.66 2.93 -8.57
C GLU A 12 13.28 3.89 -7.55
N SER A 13 12.46 4.57 -6.73
CA SER A 13 12.92 5.50 -5.71
C SER A 13 11.89 5.70 -4.60
N VAL A 14 12.33 6.30 -3.48
CA VAL A 14 11.45 6.74 -2.38
C VAL A 14 10.47 7.81 -2.84
N GLU A 15 10.84 8.65 -3.80
CA GLU A 15 9.93 9.65 -4.37
C GLU A 15 8.80 8.97 -5.16
N SER A 16 9.12 7.95 -5.95
CA SER A 16 8.13 7.14 -6.66
C SER A 16 7.15 6.45 -5.70
N LEU A 17 7.65 5.92 -4.56
CA LEU A 17 6.80 5.37 -3.50
C LEU A 17 5.86 6.43 -2.88
N ARG A 18 6.37 7.63 -2.60
CA ARG A 18 5.55 8.73 -2.05
C ARG A 18 4.48 9.18 -3.03
N ASN A 19 4.82 9.28 -4.31
CA ASN A 19 3.88 9.63 -5.37
C ASN A 19 2.80 8.55 -5.53
N TYR A 20 3.17 7.27 -5.44
CA TYR A 20 2.23 6.16 -5.42
C TYR A 20 1.24 6.25 -4.26
N ALA A 21 1.73 6.59 -3.06
CA ALA A 21 0.89 6.67 -1.86
C ALA A 21 -0.29 7.65 -1.99
N VAL A 22 -0.09 8.75 -2.74
CA VAL A 22 -1.11 9.80 -2.98
C VAL A 22 -1.78 9.71 -4.35
N HIS A 23 -1.43 8.73 -5.18
CA HIS A 23 -2.00 8.60 -6.52
C HIS A 23 -3.52 8.37 -6.43
N PRO A 24 -4.35 8.99 -7.30
CA PRO A 24 -5.81 8.87 -7.23
C PRO A 24 -6.31 7.41 -7.26
N ALA A 25 -5.73 6.58 -8.12
CA ALA A 25 -6.08 5.16 -8.20
C ALA A 25 -5.73 4.39 -6.91
N HIS A 26 -4.59 4.68 -6.28
CA HIS A 26 -4.21 4.06 -5.00
C HIS A 26 -5.13 4.53 -3.87
N THR A 27 -5.50 5.81 -3.87
CA THR A 27 -6.43 6.39 -2.90
C THR A 27 -7.82 5.77 -3.02
N GLN A 28 -8.32 5.56 -4.24
CA GLN A 28 -9.59 4.88 -4.46
C GLN A 28 -9.55 3.43 -3.94
N ALA A 29 -8.53 2.66 -4.33
CA ALA A 29 -8.35 1.29 -3.85
C ALA A 29 -8.25 1.22 -2.32
N ARG A 30 -7.54 2.18 -1.70
CA ARG A 30 -7.43 2.30 -0.24
C ARG A 30 -8.79 2.55 0.42
N THR A 31 -9.65 3.37 -0.18
CA THR A 31 -11.00 3.65 0.32
C THR A 31 -11.88 2.40 0.25
N GLU A 32 -11.88 1.70 -0.89
CA GLU A 32 -12.66 0.46 -1.08
C GLU A 32 -12.24 -0.63 -0.09
N LEU A 33 -10.92 -0.84 0.07
CA LEU A 33 -10.38 -1.79 1.04
C LEU A 33 -10.62 -1.35 2.49
N GLY A 34 -10.67 -0.05 2.76
CA GLY A 34 -10.91 0.50 4.10
C GLY A 34 -12.21 0.00 4.73
N ASN A 35 -13.22 -0.32 3.93
CA ASN A 35 -14.52 -0.81 4.41
C ASN A 35 -14.49 -2.26 4.91
N ILE A 36 -13.51 -3.06 4.48
CA ILE A 36 -13.37 -4.48 4.84
C ILE A 36 -12.12 -4.76 5.69
N ARG A 37 -11.24 -3.77 5.84
CA ARG A 37 -9.93 -3.93 6.46
C ARG A 37 -10.01 -3.88 7.98
N ILE A 38 -9.66 -5.00 8.63
CA ILE A 38 -9.61 -5.13 10.10
C ILE A 38 -8.25 -4.68 10.66
N ALA A 39 -7.16 -4.93 9.94
CA ALA A 39 -5.81 -4.52 10.30
C ALA A 39 -4.97 -4.18 9.06
N ARG A 40 -4.00 -3.27 9.21
CA ARG A 40 -3.00 -2.95 8.17
C ARG A 40 -1.61 -3.02 8.77
N HIS A 41 -0.72 -3.71 8.07
CA HIS A 41 0.70 -3.75 8.39
C HIS A 41 1.49 -3.49 7.11
N GLU A 42 2.43 -2.55 7.18
CA GLU A 42 3.18 -2.03 6.05
C GLU A 42 4.64 -1.90 6.45
N VAL A 43 5.55 -2.33 5.56
CA VAL A 43 6.99 -2.26 5.76
C VAL A 43 7.63 -1.93 4.42
N ASP A 44 8.39 -0.84 4.39
CA ASP A 44 9.21 -0.46 3.25
C ASP A 44 10.64 -0.98 3.45
N TYR A 45 11.18 -1.64 2.44
CA TYR A 45 12.56 -2.14 2.45
C TYR A 45 13.41 -1.31 1.49
N LEU A 46 14.55 -0.83 1.98
CA LEU A 46 15.59 -0.26 1.12
C LEU A 46 16.43 -1.43 0.60
N SER A 47 16.35 -1.69 -0.70
CA SER A 47 17.23 -2.66 -1.39
C SER A 47 18.54 -2.01 -1.80
#